data_AF-A0AAW4BJI3-F1
#
_entry.id   AF-A0AAW4BJI3-F1
#
_cell.length_a   1.000
_cell.length_b   1.000
_cell.length_c   1.000
_cell.angle_alpha   90.00
_cell.angle_beta   90.00
_cell.angle_gamma   90.00
#
_symmetry.space_group_name_H-M   'P 1'
#
loop_
_entity.id
_entity.type
_entity.pdbx_description
1 polymer ?
#
loop_
_entity_poly.entity_id
_entity_poly.type
_entity_poly.pdbx_seq_one_letter_code
_entity_poly.pdbx_strand_id
1 'polypeptide(L)'
;PGNTQKLNDSFISTKFLNFAIQEDKELINKYPKDIKNKIYKVSSILNRPNDEWSVELYQVSNDAEDAREPNRELAQLAEMYSIKVKPLSLSAISSFMTIRPEKIDAKLLIDSDAIMSYSEDNKASAKSFIARIKCSEVLRVTCNDVELRNTLNLEDASKLQSSDLDFSVLFDNVRGLVKRSKYNENIADSLKLGPKKFFMYNNGITLIAEDIKSKPLPGNKSIKLELSGIQIVNGGQTLRTIHKFNQDDDGNLENYLYDAEVLVRMFMPDNESNESHKIAEYTNSQNPIKSIDLKSLAS
;
A
#
# COMPACT_ATOMS: atom_id res chain seq x y z
N PRO A 1 5.21 8.89 -25.06
CA PRO A 1 5.77 7.89 -26.02
C PRO A 1 6.92 8.51 -26.83
N GLY A 2 8.17 8.17 -26.50
CA GLY A 2 9.35 8.62 -27.26
C GLY A 2 10.56 9.09 -26.46
N ASN A 3 10.50 9.17 -25.13
CA ASN A 3 11.71 9.41 -24.35
C ASN A 3 12.42 8.07 -24.10
N THR A 4 13.27 7.69 -25.05
CA THR A 4 14.27 6.65 -24.85
C THR A 4 15.26 7.08 -23.75
N GLN A 5 15.79 6.10 -23.03
CA GLN A 5 16.84 6.29 -22.01
C GLN A 5 17.93 7.24 -22.53
N LYS A 6 18.20 8.34 -21.80
CA LYS A 6 19.29 9.25 -22.16
C LYS A 6 20.63 8.54 -21.90
N LEU A 7 21.57 8.68 -22.83
CA LEU A 7 22.91 8.05 -22.87
C LEU A 7 23.78 8.18 -21.60
N ASN A 8 23.36 8.90 -20.55
CA ASN A 8 24.20 9.29 -19.40
C ASN A 8 24.02 8.43 -18.13
N ASP A 9 23.18 7.38 -18.14
CA ASP A 9 22.91 6.59 -16.93
C ASP A 9 24.04 5.59 -16.57
N SER A 10 24.84 5.14 -17.54
CA SER A 10 26.02 4.28 -17.31
C SER A 10 27.10 4.99 -16.48
N PHE A 11 27.27 6.30 -16.70
CA PHE A 11 28.22 7.14 -15.99
C PHE A 11 27.91 7.26 -14.49
N ILE A 12 26.62 7.35 -14.13
CA ILE A 12 26.19 7.47 -12.73
C ILE A 12 26.47 6.16 -11.98
N SER A 13 26.14 5.01 -12.58
CA SER A 13 26.42 3.69 -12.00
C SER A 13 27.92 3.45 -11.81
N THR A 14 28.74 3.87 -12.80
CA THR A 14 30.20 3.83 -12.71
C THR A 14 30.73 4.70 -11.57
N LYS A 15 30.19 5.92 -11.43
CA LYS A 15 30.57 6.83 -10.35
C LYS A 15 30.19 6.26 -8.99
N PHE A 16 29.04 5.61 -8.87
CA PHE A 16 28.62 4.98 -7.62
C PHE A 16 29.53 3.82 -7.21
N LEU A 17 29.87 2.92 -8.14
CA LEU A 17 30.77 1.79 -7.83
C LEU A 17 32.18 2.26 -7.48
N ASN A 18 32.73 3.21 -8.24
CA ASN A 18 34.01 3.84 -7.88
C ASN A 18 33.95 4.51 -6.51
N PHE A 19 32.86 5.19 -6.20
CA PHE A 19 32.66 5.82 -4.90
C PHE A 19 32.61 4.80 -3.76
N ALA A 20 31.92 3.68 -3.96
CA ALA A 20 31.85 2.60 -2.99
C ALA A 20 33.23 1.94 -2.78
N ILE A 21 34.04 1.81 -3.82
CA ILE A 21 35.38 1.22 -3.75
C ILE A 21 36.39 2.17 -3.09
N GLN A 22 36.35 3.47 -3.40
CA GLN A 22 37.29 4.45 -2.85
C GLN A 22 37.15 4.68 -1.34
N GLU A 23 35.98 4.37 -0.75
CA GLU A 23 35.71 4.53 0.69
C GLU A 23 36.05 5.93 1.24
N ASP A 24 35.81 7.00 0.47
CA ASP A 24 36.07 8.36 0.93
C ASP A 24 35.15 8.74 2.11
N LYS A 25 35.71 8.66 3.31
CA LYS A 25 34.99 8.88 4.58
C LYS A 25 34.48 10.32 4.72
N GLU A 26 35.13 11.31 4.13
CA GLU A 26 34.68 12.71 4.21
C GLU A 26 33.45 12.95 3.34
N LEU A 27 33.40 12.33 2.16
CA LEU A 27 32.25 12.40 1.27
C LEU A 27 31.07 11.55 1.77
N ILE A 28 31.32 10.32 2.24
CA ILE A 28 30.27 9.44 2.78
C ILE A 28 29.59 10.12 3.99
N ASN A 29 30.35 10.88 4.79
CA ASN A 29 29.82 11.53 5.97
C ASN A 29 28.78 12.63 5.70
N LYS A 30 28.67 13.11 4.45
CA LYS A 30 27.67 14.11 4.03
C LYS A 30 26.27 13.52 3.80
N TYR A 31 26.13 12.19 3.72
CA TYR A 31 24.85 11.53 3.44
C TYR A 31 24.06 11.17 4.70
N PRO A 32 22.72 10.96 4.64
CA PRO A 32 21.93 10.47 5.76
C PRO A 32 22.38 9.09 6.28
N LYS A 33 22.15 8.82 7.57
CA LYS A 33 22.62 7.61 8.28
C LYS A 33 22.25 6.30 7.58
N ASP A 34 21.04 6.18 7.07
CA ASP A 34 20.57 4.97 6.36
C ASP A 34 21.33 4.72 5.05
N ILE A 35 21.64 5.79 4.34
CA ILE A 35 22.39 5.73 3.09
C ILE A 35 23.86 5.40 3.39
N LYS A 36 24.45 6.01 4.43
CA LYS A 36 25.81 5.68 4.88
C LYS A 36 25.96 4.19 5.17
N ASN A 37 25.04 3.63 5.95
CA ASN A 37 25.07 2.22 6.35
C ASN A 37 25.02 1.28 5.13
N LYS A 38 24.18 1.61 4.14
CA LYS A 38 24.11 0.83 2.89
C LYS A 38 25.39 0.95 2.07
N ILE A 39 25.96 2.14 1.95
CA ILE A 39 27.23 2.36 1.22
C ILE A 39 28.36 1.57 1.90
N TYR A 40 28.51 1.67 3.22
CA TYR A 40 29.54 0.90 3.95
C TYR A 40 29.36 -0.62 3.79
N LYS A 41 28.11 -1.11 3.77
CA LYS A 41 27.84 -2.53 3.50
C LYS A 41 28.31 -2.92 2.09
N VAL A 42 27.99 -2.12 1.08
CA VAL A 42 28.46 -2.37 -0.30
C VAL A 42 29.99 -2.29 -0.39
N SER A 43 30.61 -1.27 0.20
CA SER A 43 32.07 -1.14 0.27
C SER A 43 32.74 -2.33 0.94
N SER A 44 32.19 -2.84 2.04
CA SER A 44 32.72 -4.03 2.71
C SER A 44 32.66 -5.27 1.81
N ILE A 45 31.58 -5.44 1.03
CA ILE A 45 31.43 -6.56 0.09
C ILE A 45 32.43 -6.44 -1.07
N LEU A 46 32.67 -5.23 -1.59
CA LEU A 46 33.52 -5.01 -2.75
C LEU A 46 35.02 -4.99 -2.42
N ASN A 47 35.40 -4.37 -1.30
CA ASN A 47 36.82 -4.15 -0.94
C ASN A 47 37.38 -5.20 0.02
N ARG A 48 36.53 -5.76 0.90
CA ARG A 48 36.94 -6.68 1.96
C ARG A 48 35.92 -7.81 2.14
N PRO A 49 35.68 -8.61 1.09
CA PRO A 49 34.73 -9.72 1.17
C PRO A 49 35.20 -10.75 2.20
N ASN A 50 34.34 -11.06 3.17
CA ASN A 50 34.56 -12.15 4.13
C ASN A 50 34.09 -13.52 3.58
N ASP A 51 33.27 -13.52 2.53
CA ASP A 51 32.63 -14.68 1.91
C ASP A 51 32.60 -14.51 0.38
N GLU A 52 32.21 -15.55 -0.36
CA GLU A 52 31.98 -15.47 -1.81
C GLU A 52 30.69 -14.69 -2.10
N TRP A 53 30.79 -13.58 -2.84
CA TRP A 53 29.66 -12.72 -3.19
C TRP A 53 29.42 -12.69 -4.70
N SER A 54 28.17 -12.95 -5.12
CA SER A 54 27.70 -12.68 -6.49
C SER A 54 26.97 -11.34 -6.51
N VAL A 55 27.63 -10.30 -7.06
CA VAL A 55 27.07 -8.95 -7.14
C VAL A 55 26.33 -8.75 -8.46
N GLU A 56 25.07 -8.34 -8.38
CA GLU A 56 24.22 -8.05 -9.54
C GLU A 56 23.78 -6.58 -9.54
N LEU A 57 24.04 -5.88 -10.64
CA LEU A 57 23.59 -4.51 -10.89
C LEU A 57 22.36 -4.55 -11.81
N TYR A 58 21.21 -4.12 -11.28
CA TYR A 58 19.97 -4.04 -12.04
C TYR A 58 19.85 -2.67 -12.73
N GLN A 59 19.82 -2.68 -14.06
CA GLN A 59 19.58 -1.48 -14.87
C GLN A 59 18.07 -1.33 -15.09
N VAL A 60 17.45 -0.45 -14.32
CA VAL A 60 16.00 -0.21 -14.39
C VAL A 60 15.67 0.76 -15.52
N SER A 61 14.78 0.36 -16.44
CA SER A 61 14.27 1.20 -17.53
C SER A 61 12.75 1.26 -17.52
N ASN A 62 12.19 2.41 -17.92
CA ASN A 62 10.76 2.60 -18.14
C ASN A 62 10.31 2.13 -19.55
N ASP A 63 11.20 1.50 -20.31
CA ASP A 63 10.88 0.96 -21.62
C ASP A 63 9.99 -0.30 -21.49
N ALA A 64 9.05 -0.45 -22.43
CA ALA A 64 8.07 -1.55 -22.46
C ALA A 64 8.64 -2.84 -23.05
N GLU A 65 9.80 -2.79 -23.68
CA GLU A 65 10.46 -3.95 -24.29
C GLU A 65 11.50 -4.54 -23.34
N ASP A 66 11.49 -5.88 -23.24
CA ASP A 66 12.51 -6.65 -22.55
C ASP A 66 13.80 -6.61 -23.37
N ALA A 67 14.85 -6.05 -22.75
CA ALA A 67 16.22 -6.04 -23.25
C ALA A 67 16.48 -5.15 -24.47
N ARG A 68 16.94 -3.93 -24.20
CA ARG A 68 18.14 -3.48 -24.93
C ARG A 68 19.31 -4.27 -24.37
N GLU A 69 20.14 -4.85 -25.22
CA GLU A 69 21.42 -5.41 -24.78
C GLU A 69 22.15 -4.38 -23.92
N PRO A 70 22.84 -4.81 -22.84
CA PRO A 70 23.59 -3.88 -22.00
C PRO A 70 24.52 -3.08 -22.90
N ASN A 71 24.42 -1.75 -22.84
CA ASN A 71 25.25 -0.87 -23.63
C ASN A 71 26.73 -1.27 -23.46
N ARG A 72 27.55 -1.16 -24.51
CA ARG A 72 28.96 -1.60 -24.52
C ARG A 72 29.75 -1.11 -23.30
N GLU A 73 29.41 0.09 -22.80
CA GLU A 73 29.95 0.70 -21.58
C GLU A 73 29.61 -0.07 -20.29
N LEU A 74 28.38 -0.57 -20.17
CA LEU A 74 27.93 -1.36 -19.01
C LEU A 74 28.49 -2.77 -19.03
N ALA A 75 28.68 -3.35 -20.21
CA ALA A 75 29.40 -4.62 -20.35
C ALA A 75 30.87 -4.49 -19.93
N GLN A 76 31.54 -3.41 -20.32
CA GLN A 76 32.90 -3.09 -19.87
C GLN A 76 32.97 -2.88 -18.35
N LEU A 77 31.97 -2.19 -17.78
CA LEU A 77 31.87 -2.01 -16.33
C LEU A 77 31.62 -3.34 -15.60
N ALA A 78 30.76 -4.20 -16.14
CA ALA A 78 30.48 -5.54 -15.62
C ALA A 78 31.77 -6.37 -15.53
N GLU A 79 32.57 -6.35 -16.60
CA GLU A 79 33.86 -7.02 -16.66
C GLU A 79 34.90 -6.41 -15.71
N MET A 80 35.01 -5.08 -15.67
CA MET A 80 35.99 -4.37 -14.84
C MET A 80 35.82 -4.62 -13.34
N TYR A 81 34.58 -4.76 -12.87
CA TYR A 81 34.28 -5.02 -11.46
C TYR A 81 33.83 -6.46 -11.18
N SER A 82 33.90 -7.36 -12.15
CA SER A 82 33.41 -8.74 -12.04
C SER A 82 31.97 -8.85 -11.50
N ILE A 83 31.08 -7.94 -11.93
CA ILE A 83 29.67 -7.89 -11.53
C ILE A 83 28.76 -8.29 -12.69
N LYS A 84 27.57 -8.83 -12.39
CA LYS A 84 26.56 -9.12 -13.43
C LYS A 84 25.67 -7.91 -13.63
N VAL A 85 25.47 -7.49 -14.88
CA VAL A 85 24.48 -6.44 -15.20
C VAL A 85 23.21 -7.10 -15.74
N LYS A 86 22.07 -6.84 -15.11
CA LYS A 86 20.77 -7.34 -15.53
C LYS A 86 19.86 -6.19 -15.95
N PRO A 87 19.40 -6.12 -17.21
CA PRO A 87 18.38 -5.15 -17.59
C PRO A 87 17.05 -5.52 -16.92
N LEU A 88 16.35 -4.51 -16.40
CA LEU A 88 15.05 -4.63 -15.76
C LEU A 88 14.11 -3.62 -16.43
N SER A 89 13.33 -4.08 -17.40
CA SER A 89 12.34 -3.29 -18.14
C SER A 89 11.05 -3.11 -17.33
N LEU A 90 10.16 -2.24 -17.79
CA LEU A 90 8.84 -2.11 -17.19
C LEU A 90 8.00 -3.39 -17.38
N SER A 91 8.19 -4.12 -18.48
CA SER A 91 7.54 -5.42 -18.71
C SER A 91 8.05 -6.51 -17.76
N ALA A 92 9.35 -6.55 -17.46
CA ALA A 92 9.93 -7.47 -16.49
C ALA A 92 9.51 -7.09 -15.06
N ILE A 93 9.52 -5.80 -14.70
CA ILE A 93 8.99 -5.32 -13.40
C ILE A 93 7.52 -5.66 -13.29
N SER A 94 6.74 -5.39 -14.34
CA SER A 94 5.34 -5.78 -14.40
C SER A 94 5.22 -7.27 -14.19
N SER A 95 6.05 -8.11 -14.82
CA SER A 95 6.05 -9.57 -14.68
C SER A 95 6.43 -10.05 -13.27
N PHE A 96 7.40 -9.41 -12.61
CA PHE A 96 7.69 -9.63 -11.19
C PHE A 96 6.50 -9.24 -10.31
N MET A 97 5.78 -8.19 -10.70
CA MET A 97 4.54 -7.75 -10.06
C MET A 97 3.32 -8.58 -10.50
N THR A 98 3.40 -9.36 -11.58
CA THR A 98 2.34 -10.27 -12.08
C THR A 98 2.24 -11.52 -11.21
N ILE A 99 3.19 -11.76 -10.30
CA ILE A 99 2.90 -12.61 -9.13
C ILE A 99 1.87 -11.84 -8.30
N ARG A 100 0.59 -12.05 -8.63
CA ARG A 100 -0.50 -11.49 -7.84
C ARG A 100 -0.28 -11.96 -6.41
N PRO A 101 -0.18 -11.04 -5.44
CA PRO A 101 0.04 -11.43 -4.07
C PRO A 101 -1.11 -12.32 -3.59
N GLU A 102 -0.85 -13.10 -2.54
CA GLU A 102 -1.88 -13.97 -1.97
C GLU A 102 -3.13 -13.16 -1.61
N LYS A 103 -4.28 -13.81 -1.78
CA LYS A 103 -5.57 -13.20 -1.50
C LYS A 103 -5.67 -12.90 0.00
N ILE A 104 -6.20 -11.72 0.30
CA ILE A 104 -6.35 -11.25 1.67
C ILE A 104 -7.76 -11.56 2.14
N ASP A 105 -7.87 -12.47 3.10
CA ASP A 105 -9.13 -12.83 3.73
C ASP A 105 -9.19 -12.25 5.15
N ALA A 106 -10.38 -11.86 5.58
CA ALA A 106 -10.60 -11.34 6.92
C ALA A 106 -12.01 -11.62 7.45
N LYS A 107 -12.15 -11.57 8.77
CA LYS A 107 -13.43 -11.69 9.46
C LYS A 107 -13.69 -10.44 10.29
N LEU A 108 -14.94 -10.01 10.32
CA LEU A 108 -15.34 -8.80 11.03
C LEU A 108 -16.66 -9.03 11.77
N LEU A 109 -16.79 -8.40 12.92
CA LEU A 109 -18.05 -8.31 13.65
C LEU A 109 -18.52 -6.86 13.62
N ILE A 110 -19.72 -6.61 13.10
CA ILE A 110 -20.29 -5.27 13.01
C ILE A 110 -21.66 -5.27 13.69
N ASP A 111 -21.98 -4.18 14.39
CA ASP A 111 -23.33 -3.97 14.93
C ASP A 111 -24.37 -3.83 13.80
N SER A 112 -25.57 -4.36 14.01
CA SER A 112 -26.60 -4.43 12.96
C SER A 112 -27.14 -3.05 12.56
N ASP A 113 -26.99 -2.03 13.40
CA ASP A 113 -27.30 -0.62 13.09
C ASP A 113 -26.16 0.10 12.35
N ALA A 114 -24.96 -0.48 12.33
CA ALA A 114 -23.78 0.07 11.68
C ALA A 114 -23.53 -0.51 10.29
N ILE A 115 -24.42 -1.36 9.76
CA ILE A 115 -24.31 -1.96 8.42
C ILE A 115 -25.64 -1.96 7.67
N MET A 116 -25.57 -1.69 6.37
CA MET A 116 -26.68 -1.79 5.43
C MET A 116 -26.26 -2.64 4.23
N SER A 117 -27.15 -3.51 3.74
CA SER A 117 -26.93 -4.28 2.52
C SER A 117 -27.70 -3.68 1.34
N TYR A 118 -27.11 -3.72 0.15
CA TYR A 118 -27.72 -3.38 -1.12
C TYR A 118 -27.60 -4.56 -2.10
N SER A 119 -28.64 -4.76 -2.90
CA SER A 119 -28.74 -5.78 -3.93
C SER A 119 -29.57 -5.21 -5.08
N GLU A 120 -29.16 -5.43 -6.34
CA GLU A 120 -29.89 -4.90 -7.50
C GLU A 120 -31.26 -5.58 -7.69
N ASP A 121 -31.35 -6.87 -7.34
CA ASP A 121 -32.59 -7.64 -7.30
C ASP A 121 -32.65 -8.45 -5.99
N ASN A 122 -33.86 -8.70 -5.48
CA ASN A 122 -34.10 -9.62 -4.35
C ASN A 122 -33.63 -11.06 -4.65
N LYS A 123 -33.41 -11.40 -5.92
CA LYS A 123 -32.88 -12.69 -6.37
C LYS A 123 -31.37 -12.70 -6.60
N ALA A 124 -30.69 -11.55 -6.58
CA ALA A 124 -29.26 -11.51 -6.85
C ALA A 124 -28.49 -12.21 -5.72
N SER A 125 -27.53 -13.05 -6.11
CA SER A 125 -26.59 -13.70 -5.20
C SER A 125 -25.58 -12.70 -4.63
N ALA A 126 -25.26 -11.65 -5.40
CA ALA A 126 -24.30 -10.64 -5.02
C ALA A 126 -24.92 -9.56 -4.12
N LYS A 127 -24.48 -9.49 -2.86
CA LYS A 127 -24.86 -8.42 -1.92
C LYS A 127 -23.68 -7.50 -1.68
N SER A 128 -23.92 -6.22 -1.87
CA SER A 128 -23.00 -5.15 -1.47
C SER A 128 -23.36 -4.64 -0.08
N PHE A 129 -22.39 -4.10 0.63
CA PHE A 129 -22.58 -3.60 1.99
C PHE A 129 -21.98 -2.21 2.16
N ILE A 130 -22.64 -1.39 2.96
CA ILE A 130 -22.14 -0.11 3.42
C ILE A 130 -22.15 -0.16 4.94
N ALA A 131 -21.00 0.09 5.55
CA ALA A 131 -20.84 -0.02 7.00
C ALA A 131 -20.04 1.14 7.60
N ARG A 132 -20.34 1.46 8.85
CA ARG A 132 -19.52 2.29 9.73
C ARG A 132 -18.61 1.36 10.52
N ILE A 133 -17.30 1.41 10.25
CA ILE A 133 -16.31 0.49 10.81
C ILE A 133 -15.30 1.27 11.64
N LYS A 134 -14.96 0.77 12.83
CA LYS A 134 -13.91 1.35 13.67
C LYS A 134 -12.56 1.30 12.95
N CYS A 135 -11.73 2.32 13.14
CA CYS A 135 -10.41 2.39 12.52
C CYS A 135 -9.50 1.27 13.03
N SER A 136 -9.64 0.85 14.29
CA SER A 136 -8.97 -0.33 14.85
C SER A 136 -9.28 -1.61 14.06
N GLU A 137 -10.54 -1.81 13.68
CA GLU A 137 -10.97 -2.96 12.91
C GLU A 137 -10.48 -2.90 11.46
N VAL A 138 -10.49 -1.70 10.84
CA VAL A 138 -9.89 -1.49 9.51
C VAL A 138 -8.41 -1.84 9.53
N LEU A 139 -7.68 -1.42 10.56
CA LEU A 139 -6.27 -1.73 10.75
C LEU A 139 -6.07 -3.25 10.86
N ARG A 140 -6.88 -3.91 11.69
CA ARG A 140 -6.84 -5.36 11.90
C ARG A 140 -7.12 -6.15 10.63
N VAL A 141 -8.20 -5.85 9.89
CA VAL A 141 -8.58 -6.65 8.71
C VAL A 141 -7.63 -6.45 7.51
N THR A 142 -6.80 -5.42 7.54
CA THR A 142 -5.84 -5.10 6.46
C THR A 142 -4.38 -5.23 6.88
N CYS A 143 -4.09 -5.72 8.10
CA CYS A 143 -2.72 -5.94 8.54
C CYS A 143 -2.09 -7.18 7.88
N ASN A 144 -0.78 -7.29 8.00
CA ASN A 144 0.04 -8.39 7.47
C ASN A 144 -0.03 -9.69 8.30
N ASP A 145 -0.79 -9.71 9.40
CA ASP A 145 -0.94 -10.89 10.26
C ASP A 145 -2.28 -11.60 10.01
N VAL A 146 -2.20 -12.83 9.51
CA VAL A 146 -3.35 -13.68 9.17
C VAL A 146 -4.20 -14.05 10.39
N GLU A 147 -3.57 -14.26 11.56
CA GLU A 147 -4.29 -14.60 12.79
C GLU A 147 -5.08 -13.40 13.28
N LEU A 148 -4.50 -12.20 13.22
CA LEU A 148 -5.18 -10.96 13.58
C LEU A 148 -6.39 -10.69 12.68
N ARG A 149 -6.26 -10.90 11.36
CA ARG A 149 -7.37 -10.75 10.41
C ARG A 149 -8.55 -11.69 10.70
N ASN A 150 -8.29 -12.86 11.26
CA ASN A 150 -9.30 -13.87 11.57
C ASN A 150 -9.87 -13.79 13.00
N THR A 151 -9.17 -13.10 13.90
CA THR A 151 -9.59 -12.95 15.30
C THR A 151 -10.67 -11.88 15.43
N LEU A 152 -11.87 -12.27 15.87
CA LEU A 152 -13.01 -11.35 16.02
C LEU A 152 -12.97 -10.51 17.30
N ASN A 153 -12.24 -10.97 18.32
CA ASN A 153 -12.10 -10.28 19.60
C ASN A 153 -10.62 -10.24 19.97
N LEU A 154 -10.04 -9.05 19.94
CA LEU A 154 -8.66 -8.81 20.34
C LEU A 154 -8.60 -8.59 21.85
N GLU A 155 -8.10 -9.58 22.58
CA GLU A 155 -7.81 -9.43 24.02
C GLU A 155 -6.51 -8.63 24.25
N ASP A 156 -5.55 -8.77 23.35
CA ASP A 156 -4.25 -8.09 23.41
C ASP A 156 -4.06 -7.14 22.22
N ALA A 157 -4.24 -5.85 22.47
CA ALA A 157 -4.07 -4.78 21.50
C ALA A 157 -2.60 -4.58 21.05
N SER A 158 -1.63 -5.08 21.82
CA SER A 158 -0.20 -4.89 21.54
C SER A 158 0.22 -5.51 20.22
N LYS A 159 -0.37 -6.66 19.85
CA LYS A 159 -0.10 -7.32 18.56
C LYS A 159 -0.53 -6.45 17.38
N LEU A 160 -1.70 -5.82 17.53
CA LEU A 160 -2.24 -4.93 16.52
C LEU A 160 -1.38 -3.67 16.39
N GLN A 161 -0.84 -3.16 17.50
CA GLN A 161 0.05 -2.00 17.54
C GLN A 161 1.29 -2.20 16.67
N SER A 162 1.92 -3.38 16.76
CA SER A 162 3.12 -3.73 15.98
C SER A 162 2.87 -4.16 14.53
N SER A 163 1.61 -4.25 14.11
CA SER A 163 1.27 -4.78 12.79
C SER A 163 1.48 -3.75 11.68
N ASP A 164 1.89 -4.23 10.50
CA ASP A 164 2.05 -3.41 9.30
C ASP A 164 0.86 -3.61 8.36
N LEU A 165 0.61 -2.61 7.51
CA LEU A 165 -0.31 -2.73 6.39
C LEU A 165 0.15 -3.83 5.43
N ASP A 166 -0.72 -4.78 5.11
CA ASP A 166 -0.50 -5.70 4.01
C ASP A 166 -0.74 -4.97 2.68
N PHE A 167 0.34 -4.61 1.99
CA PHE A 167 0.26 -3.86 0.74
C PHE A 167 -0.47 -4.62 -0.38
N SER A 168 -0.62 -5.94 -0.25
CA SER A 168 -1.35 -6.80 -1.18
C SER A 168 -2.82 -6.40 -1.30
N VAL A 169 -3.41 -5.84 -0.24
CA VAL A 169 -4.80 -5.35 -0.24
C VAL A 169 -4.97 -4.10 -1.11
N LEU A 170 -3.89 -3.46 -1.54
CA LEU A 170 -3.89 -2.26 -2.38
C LEU A 170 -3.35 -2.54 -3.79
N PHE A 171 -3.21 -3.80 -4.18
CA PHE A 171 -2.63 -4.18 -5.47
C PHE A 171 -3.46 -3.64 -6.64
N ASP A 172 -4.79 -3.81 -6.59
CA ASP A 172 -5.71 -3.32 -7.62
C ASP A 172 -6.11 -1.83 -7.43
N ASN A 173 -5.43 -1.10 -6.53
CA ASN A 173 -5.70 0.31 -6.29
C ASN A 173 -5.07 1.20 -7.37
N VAL A 174 -5.93 1.78 -8.23
CA VAL A 174 -5.52 2.61 -9.39
C VAL A 174 -4.76 3.88 -8.98
N ARG A 175 -4.95 4.37 -7.75
CA ARG A 175 -4.16 5.47 -7.18
C ARG A 175 -2.89 4.85 -6.58
N GLY A 176 -1.92 4.59 -7.46
CA GLY A 176 -0.59 4.11 -7.11
C GLY A 176 0.06 4.92 -5.96
N LEU A 177 1.13 4.38 -5.38
CA LEU A 177 1.84 4.82 -4.17
C LEU A 177 2.09 6.36 -4.06
N VAL A 178 1.07 7.17 -3.75
CA VAL A 178 1.22 8.61 -3.47
C VAL A 178 1.79 8.76 -2.05
N LYS A 179 3.12 8.81 -1.96
CA LYS A 179 3.85 8.76 -0.68
C LYS A 179 3.64 9.97 0.24
N ARG A 180 3.34 11.16 -0.30
CA ARG A 180 3.09 12.39 0.49
C ARG A 180 2.16 13.33 -0.25
N SER A 181 1.03 13.65 0.37
CA SER A 181 0.13 14.73 -0.06
C SER A 181 -0.33 15.51 1.18
N LYS A 182 -0.67 16.79 1.02
CA LYS A 182 -1.26 17.62 2.09
C LYS A 182 -2.53 17.00 2.69
N TYR A 183 -3.23 16.17 1.91
CA TYR A 183 -4.41 15.45 2.39
C TYR A 183 -4.07 14.41 3.46
N ASN A 184 -2.86 13.83 3.44
CA ASN A 184 -2.45 12.82 4.43
C ASN A 184 -2.32 13.45 5.83
N GLU A 185 -1.82 14.69 5.93
CA GLU A 185 -1.71 15.42 7.20
C GLU A 185 -3.10 15.75 7.76
N ASN A 186 -4.00 16.26 6.93
CA ASN A 186 -5.38 16.55 7.37
C ASN A 186 -6.11 15.30 7.88
N ILE A 187 -5.90 14.14 7.25
CA ILE A 187 -6.49 12.87 7.71
C ILE A 187 -5.93 12.50 9.09
N ALA A 188 -4.61 12.57 9.29
CA ALA A 188 -3.99 12.30 10.58
C ALA A 188 -4.44 13.29 11.67
N ASP A 189 -4.54 14.57 11.34
CA ASP A 189 -5.03 15.61 12.26
C ASP A 189 -6.49 15.36 12.65
N SER A 190 -7.32 14.88 11.72
CA SER A 190 -8.71 14.53 12.02
C SER A 190 -8.82 13.38 13.02
N LEU A 191 -7.88 12.42 13.02
CA LEU A 191 -7.81 11.36 14.03
C LEU A 191 -7.46 11.90 15.41
N LYS A 192 -6.48 12.82 15.52
CA LYS A 192 -6.04 13.40 16.81
C LYS A 192 -7.03 14.39 17.39
N LEU A 193 -7.50 15.32 16.57
CA LEU A 193 -8.30 16.47 17.03
C LEU A 193 -9.78 16.13 17.18
N GLY A 194 -10.26 15.09 16.50
CA GLY A 194 -11.68 14.75 16.51
C GLY A 194 -11.96 13.31 16.03
N PRO A 195 -11.48 12.28 16.75
CA PRO A 195 -11.62 10.88 16.32
C PRO A 195 -13.07 10.49 16.02
N LYS A 196 -14.03 10.92 16.87
CA LYS A 196 -15.47 10.66 16.68
C LYS A 196 -16.08 11.34 15.45
N LYS A 197 -15.40 12.36 14.89
CA LYS A 197 -15.81 13.06 13.67
C LYS A 197 -15.10 12.52 12.42
N PHE A 198 -14.16 11.59 12.59
CA PHE A 198 -13.39 11.00 11.49
C PHE A 198 -14.30 10.46 10.38
N PHE A 199 -15.42 9.83 10.76
CA PHE A 199 -16.44 9.32 9.84
C PHE A 199 -16.98 10.41 8.90
N MET A 200 -17.17 11.63 9.40
CA MET A 200 -17.71 12.76 8.64
C MET A 200 -16.64 13.48 7.82
N TYR A 201 -15.38 13.46 8.26
CA TYR A 201 -14.29 14.23 7.65
C TYR A 201 -13.55 13.47 6.55
N ASN A 202 -13.79 12.17 6.41
CA ASN A 202 -13.10 11.32 5.46
C ASN A 202 -14.06 10.76 4.40
N ASN A 203 -13.57 10.62 3.16
CA ASN A 203 -14.36 10.08 2.03
C ASN A 203 -14.69 8.58 2.16
N GLY A 204 -14.12 7.93 3.18
CA GLY A 204 -14.27 6.50 3.44
C GLY A 204 -13.24 5.63 2.72
N ILE A 205 -13.50 4.33 2.76
CA ILE A 205 -12.74 3.28 2.09
C ILE A 205 -13.73 2.49 1.22
N THR A 206 -13.33 2.18 -0.01
CA THR A 206 -14.10 1.29 -0.87
C THR A 206 -13.27 0.07 -1.18
N LEU A 207 -13.83 -1.10 -0.92
CA LEU A 207 -13.23 -2.39 -1.20
C LEU A 207 -14.14 -3.25 -2.07
N ILE A 208 -13.51 -4.13 -2.82
CA ILE A 208 -14.14 -5.27 -3.47
C ILE A 208 -13.67 -6.54 -2.76
N ALA A 209 -14.51 -7.57 -2.76
CA ALA A 209 -14.17 -8.90 -2.28
C ALA A 209 -14.73 -9.93 -3.27
N GLU A 210 -14.04 -11.05 -3.41
CA GLU A 210 -14.49 -12.17 -4.25
C GLU A 210 -15.70 -12.87 -3.67
N ASP A 211 -15.79 -12.91 -2.33
CA ASP A 211 -16.95 -13.45 -1.61
C ASP A 211 -17.17 -12.66 -0.32
N ILE A 212 -18.44 -12.40 0.00
CA ILE A 212 -18.88 -11.74 1.25
C ILE A 212 -19.99 -12.57 1.86
N LYS A 213 -19.65 -13.34 2.89
CA LYS A 213 -20.65 -14.08 3.68
C LYS A 213 -21.07 -13.24 4.86
N SER A 214 -22.37 -13.05 5.02
CA SER A 214 -22.96 -12.35 6.16
C SER A 214 -23.81 -13.30 6.99
N LYS A 215 -23.60 -13.31 8.31
CA LYS A 215 -24.36 -14.14 9.25
C LYS A 215 -24.78 -13.32 10.48
N PRO A 216 -26.07 -13.13 10.73
CA PRO A 216 -26.54 -12.57 12.01
C PRO A 216 -26.12 -13.46 13.18
N LEU A 217 -25.66 -12.85 14.26
CA LEU A 217 -25.41 -13.55 15.51
C LEU A 217 -26.69 -13.66 16.37
N PRO A 218 -26.73 -14.57 17.37
CA PRO A 218 -27.86 -14.68 18.28
C PRO A 218 -28.28 -13.32 18.86
N GLY A 219 -29.58 -13.03 18.81
CA GLY A 219 -30.14 -11.76 19.26
C GLY A 219 -30.10 -10.62 18.22
N ASN A 220 -29.59 -10.85 17.01
CA ASN A 220 -29.62 -9.92 15.87
C ASN A 220 -29.01 -8.53 16.13
N LYS A 221 -28.17 -8.40 17.16
CA LYS A 221 -27.47 -7.14 17.48
C LYS A 221 -26.20 -6.93 16.67
N SER A 222 -25.60 -8.01 16.19
CA SER A 222 -24.37 -7.96 15.42
C SER A 222 -24.41 -8.96 14.27
N ILE A 223 -23.68 -8.63 13.21
CA ILE A 223 -23.52 -9.42 12.00
C ILE A 223 -22.05 -9.77 11.87
N LYS A 224 -21.76 -11.06 11.70
CA LYS A 224 -20.45 -11.55 11.32
C LYS A 224 -20.32 -11.47 9.79
N LEU A 225 -19.26 -10.82 9.32
CA LEU A 225 -18.83 -10.83 7.93
C LEU A 225 -17.59 -11.70 7.77
N GLU A 226 -17.58 -12.53 6.74
CA GLU A 226 -16.39 -13.23 6.24
C GLU A 226 -16.13 -12.72 4.83
N LEU A 227 -14.97 -12.07 4.66
CA LEU A 227 -14.55 -11.42 3.43
C LEU A 227 -13.41 -12.22 2.82
N SER A 228 -13.55 -12.64 1.57
CA SER A 228 -12.53 -13.38 0.84
C SER A 228 -11.96 -12.55 -0.31
N GLY A 229 -10.63 -12.54 -0.48
CA GLY A 229 -9.97 -11.85 -1.59
C GLY A 229 -10.21 -10.33 -1.60
N ILE A 230 -10.04 -9.68 -0.44
CA ILE A 230 -10.25 -8.24 -0.27
C ILE A 230 -9.25 -7.44 -1.13
N GLN A 231 -9.75 -6.44 -1.85
CA GLN A 231 -8.97 -5.42 -2.54
C GLN A 231 -9.57 -4.04 -2.31
N ILE A 232 -8.76 -3.10 -1.82
CA ILE A 232 -9.15 -1.71 -1.61
C ILE A 232 -8.98 -0.96 -2.93
N VAL A 233 -10.09 -0.53 -3.53
CA VAL A 233 -10.11 0.19 -4.82
C VAL A 233 -10.19 1.72 -4.67
N ASN A 234 -10.59 2.21 -3.49
CA ASN A 234 -10.52 3.62 -3.10
C ASN A 234 -10.28 3.77 -1.60
N GLY A 235 -9.70 4.89 -1.16
CA GLY A 235 -9.37 5.15 0.24
C GLY A 235 -7.98 4.68 0.65
N GLY A 236 -7.10 4.35 -0.31
CA GLY A 236 -5.73 3.92 -0.03
C GLY A 236 -4.91 4.93 0.77
N GLN A 237 -5.12 6.24 0.57
CA GLN A 237 -4.49 7.28 1.40
C GLN A 237 -5.03 7.27 2.84
N THR A 238 -6.34 7.15 3.03
CA THR A 238 -6.99 7.02 4.34
C THR A 238 -6.45 5.80 5.08
N LEU A 239 -6.43 4.64 4.41
CA LEU A 239 -5.93 3.39 4.98
C LEU A 239 -4.47 3.49 5.41
N ARG A 240 -3.59 3.97 4.52
CA ARG A 240 -2.17 4.16 4.83
C ARG A 240 -1.97 5.15 5.97
N THR A 241 -2.79 6.19 6.04
CA THR A 241 -2.71 7.18 7.12
C THR A 241 -3.13 6.56 8.45
N ILE A 242 -4.19 5.75 8.50
CA ILE A 242 -4.60 5.04 9.72
C ILE A 242 -3.48 4.11 10.23
N HIS A 243 -2.89 3.30 9.34
CA HIS A 243 -1.78 2.41 9.70
C HIS A 243 -0.56 3.18 10.19
N LYS A 244 -0.13 4.20 9.42
CA LYS A 244 1.00 5.03 9.81
C LYS A 244 0.76 5.75 11.14
N PHE A 245 -0.45 6.30 11.30
CA PHE A 245 -0.84 6.99 12.52
C PHE A 245 -0.70 6.07 13.73
N ASN A 246 -1.13 4.82 13.61
CA ASN A 246 -0.95 3.83 14.66
C ASN A 246 0.53 3.62 15.01
N GLN A 247 1.38 3.47 14.01
CA GLN A 247 2.82 3.24 14.17
C GLN A 247 3.59 4.44 14.71
N ASP A 248 3.05 5.66 14.59
CA ASP A 248 3.73 6.88 15.03
C ASP A 248 3.79 7.00 16.57
N ASP A 249 2.85 6.41 17.32
CA ASP A 249 2.82 6.41 18.80
C ASP A 249 2.01 5.21 19.35
N ASP A 250 2.55 4.50 20.36
CA ASP A 250 1.93 3.34 20.99
C ASP A 250 0.57 3.63 21.63
N GLY A 251 0.35 4.86 22.09
CA GLY A 251 -0.93 5.28 22.65
C GLY A 251 -2.00 5.54 21.59
N ASN A 252 -1.68 5.57 20.29
CA ASN A 252 -2.64 6.02 19.29
C ASN A 252 -3.81 5.06 19.08
N LEU A 253 -3.57 3.75 19.21
CA LEU A 253 -4.60 2.73 19.12
C LEU A 253 -5.69 2.95 20.17
N GLU A 254 -5.27 3.03 21.43
CA GLU A 254 -6.14 3.19 22.61
C GLU A 254 -6.83 4.56 22.65
N ASN A 255 -6.06 5.63 22.41
CA ASN A 255 -6.56 7.00 22.62
C ASN A 255 -7.42 7.53 21.47
N TYR A 256 -7.28 6.99 20.25
CA TYR A 256 -7.94 7.56 19.06
C TYR A 256 -8.62 6.51 18.18
N LEU A 257 -7.97 5.40 17.84
CA LEU A 257 -8.46 4.51 16.78
C LEU A 257 -9.66 3.63 17.20
N TYR A 258 -9.82 3.33 18.49
CA TYR A 258 -11.04 2.67 18.98
C TYR A 258 -12.28 3.58 18.98
N ASP A 259 -12.07 4.89 19.06
CA ASP A 259 -13.11 5.92 19.07
C ASP A 259 -13.39 6.51 17.68
N ALA A 260 -12.51 6.26 16.71
CA ALA A 260 -12.63 6.73 15.34
C ALA A 260 -13.31 5.68 14.44
N GLU A 261 -14.26 6.12 13.64
CA GLU A 261 -14.97 5.26 12.68
C GLU A 261 -14.86 5.83 11.27
N VAL A 262 -14.90 4.96 10.27
CA VAL A 262 -14.81 5.32 8.86
C VAL A 262 -15.90 4.61 8.06
N LEU A 263 -16.42 5.30 7.05
CA LEU A 263 -17.37 4.72 6.10
C LEU A 263 -16.65 3.71 5.21
N VAL A 264 -17.13 2.48 5.17
CA VAL A 264 -16.59 1.42 4.32
C VAL A 264 -17.68 0.90 3.39
N ARG A 265 -17.40 0.93 2.08
CA ARG A 265 -18.24 0.33 1.04
C ARG A 265 -17.59 -0.97 0.58
N MET A 266 -18.32 -2.06 0.66
CA MET A 266 -17.86 -3.41 0.33
C MET A 266 -18.71 -3.95 -0.81
N PHE A 267 -18.11 -4.13 -1.98
CA PHE A 267 -18.79 -4.63 -3.16
C PHE A 267 -18.35 -6.07 -3.44
N MET A 268 -19.29 -6.91 -3.87
CA MET A 268 -19.02 -8.24 -4.38
C MET A 268 -19.37 -8.23 -5.87
N PRO A 269 -18.41 -7.89 -6.76
CA PRO A 269 -18.67 -7.89 -8.19
C PRO A 269 -18.94 -9.31 -8.69
N ASP A 270 -19.78 -9.46 -9.71
CA ASP A 270 -19.97 -10.76 -10.34
C ASP A 270 -18.69 -11.16 -11.11
N ASN A 271 -18.19 -12.37 -10.87
CA ASN A 271 -16.93 -12.86 -11.45
C ASN A 271 -16.91 -12.90 -12.99
N GLU A 272 -18.07 -12.86 -13.65
CA GLU A 272 -18.19 -12.90 -15.11
C GLU A 272 -18.10 -11.52 -15.78
N SER A 273 -18.19 -10.43 -15.00
CA SER A 273 -18.21 -9.07 -15.53
C SER A 273 -16.94 -8.31 -15.13
N ASN A 274 -16.48 -7.39 -16.00
CA ASN A 274 -15.42 -6.42 -15.69
C ASN A 274 -15.89 -5.37 -14.64
N GLU A 275 -16.76 -5.75 -13.71
CA GLU A 275 -17.36 -4.88 -12.70
C GLU A 275 -16.35 -4.36 -11.71
N SER A 276 -15.36 -5.15 -11.30
CA SER A 276 -14.28 -4.69 -10.42
C SER A 276 -13.58 -3.45 -10.99
N HIS A 277 -13.24 -3.48 -12.29
CA HIS A 277 -12.66 -2.36 -13.01
C HIS A 277 -13.61 -1.16 -13.09
N LYS A 278 -14.89 -1.39 -13.40
CA LYS A 278 -15.90 -0.31 -13.45
C LYS A 278 -16.11 0.34 -12.08
N ILE A 279 -16.23 -0.45 -11.02
CA ILE A 279 -16.36 0.05 -9.63
C ILE A 279 -15.15 0.89 -9.27
N ALA A 280 -13.93 0.40 -9.57
CA ALA A 280 -12.72 1.17 -9.37
C ALA A 280 -12.73 2.48 -10.17
N GLU A 281 -13.10 2.45 -11.45
CA GLU A 281 -13.19 3.63 -12.32
C GLU A 281 -14.20 4.66 -11.77
N TYR A 282 -15.44 4.26 -11.51
CA TYR A 282 -16.51 5.15 -11.03
C TYR A 282 -16.26 5.69 -9.62
N THR A 283 -15.64 4.90 -8.74
CA THR A 283 -15.29 5.38 -7.40
C THR A 283 -14.13 6.38 -7.47
N ASN A 284 -13.23 6.26 -8.45
CA ASN A 284 -12.06 7.13 -8.59
C ASN A 284 -12.29 8.39 -9.45
N SER A 285 -13.38 8.44 -10.24
CA SER A 285 -13.67 9.50 -11.20
C SER A 285 -14.33 10.77 -10.61
N GLN A 286 -14.51 10.84 -9.29
CA GLN A 286 -14.96 12.08 -8.65
C GLN A 286 -13.84 13.14 -8.73
N ASN A 287 -14.15 14.24 -9.42
CA ASN A 287 -13.22 15.37 -9.58
C ASN A 287 -12.82 15.94 -8.22
N PRO A 288 -11.51 16.19 -7.97
CA PRO A 288 -11.09 16.91 -6.78
C PRO A 288 -11.66 18.34 -6.80
N ILE A 289 -12.47 18.68 -5.80
CA ILE A 289 -12.94 20.06 -5.59
C ILE A 289 -11.76 20.87 -5.05
N LYS A 290 -11.49 22.06 -5.62
CA LYS A 290 -10.39 22.90 -5.16
C LYS A 290 -10.75 23.48 -3.79
N SER A 291 -9.76 23.59 -2.90
CA SER A 291 -9.96 24.15 -1.56
C SER A 291 -10.51 25.58 -1.56
N ILE A 292 -10.34 26.33 -2.65
CA ILE A 292 -10.89 27.68 -2.81
C ILE A 292 -12.41 27.67 -2.99
N ASP A 293 -12.95 26.65 -3.67
CA ASP A 293 -14.39 26.47 -3.90
C ASP A 293 -15.11 26.04 -2.60
N LEU A 294 -14.38 25.39 -1.69
CA LEU A 294 -14.88 25.03 -0.35
C LEU A 294 -14.90 26.25 0.59
N LYS A 295 -13.90 27.13 0.51
CA LYS A 295 -13.85 28.35 1.35
C LYS A 295 -14.96 29.33 0.99
N SER A 296 -15.41 29.39 -0.27
CA SER A 296 -16.55 30.23 -0.65
C SER A 296 -17.88 29.81 -0.01
N LEU A 297 -18.03 28.54 0.40
CA LEU A 297 -19.23 28.07 1.12
C LEU A 297 -19.25 28.49 2.61
N ALA A 298 -18.10 28.91 3.15
CA ALA A 298 -17.95 29.34 4.54
C ALA A 298 -17.95 30.88 4.70
N SER A 299 -18.32 31.62 3.65
CA SER A 299 -18.37 33.10 3.62
C SER A 299 -19.80 33.60 3.64
#